data_AF-A0A7S1FRZ8-F1
#
_entry.id   AF-A0A7S1FRZ8-F1
#
_cell.length_a   1.000
_cell.length_b   1.000
_cell.length_c   1.000
_cell.angle_alpha   90.00
_cell.angle_beta   90.00
_cell.angle_gamma   90.00
#
_symmetry.space_group_name_H-M   'P 1'
#
loop_
_entity.id
_entity.type
_entity.pdbx_description
1 polymer ?
#
loop_
_entity_poly.entity_id
_entity_poly.type
_entity_poly.pdbx_seq_one_letter_code
_entity_poly.pdbx_strand_id
1 'polypeptide(L)'
;MKFFIPIFSSLLLVCSLDLAESQKKNKKQQKLNLKANWDWAIGDWYHCLVTDQMNFGGSAQSKHVNEDQGCRGIHFGNIKYSGGKNQSILELQHDYLNHCEMWSMGGALCPNATQAGNDRGDEGNILVRSTAQGIGSHMPGMENSITFYGDHVHAMDSSGSWVKGAMAHVEDMDWFSCKRLNLKKDKGMICDIRQNEVRSSGWGDIDYSDYGSYFLVQDIDKCNYCGKKKPKL
;
A
#
# COMPACT_ATOMS: atom_id res chain seq x y z
N MET A 1 -12.65 60.17 -60.58
CA MET A 1 -13.91 59.45 -60.84
C MET A 1 -14.36 58.76 -59.55
N LYS A 2 -15.63 58.92 -59.19
CA LYS A 2 -16.31 58.31 -58.03
C LYS A 2 -16.68 56.84 -58.33
N PHE A 3 -16.67 55.97 -57.32
CA PHE A 3 -17.64 54.88 -57.03
C PHE A 3 -17.45 54.50 -55.54
N PHE A 4 -18.36 54.77 -54.59
CA PHE A 4 -19.62 54.09 -54.21
C PHE A 4 -19.49 52.59 -53.78
N ILE A 5 -19.32 52.35 -52.46
CA ILE A 5 -20.10 51.52 -51.46
C ILE A 5 -21.04 50.42 -52.06
N PRO A 6 -21.26 49.17 -51.50
CA PRO A 6 -21.41 48.78 -50.06
C PRO A 6 -20.88 47.40 -49.56
N ILE A 7 -20.76 47.33 -48.21
CA ILE A 7 -21.33 46.38 -47.21
C ILE A 7 -21.68 44.94 -47.65
N PHE A 8 -21.15 43.95 -46.93
CA PHE A 8 -21.72 42.67 -46.40
C PHE A 8 -20.50 41.82 -45.96
N SER A 9 -20.42 41.03 -44.89
CA SER A 9 -21.37 40.32 -44.04
C SER A 9 -20.58 39.88 -42.79
N SER A 10 -20.95 40.29 -41.58
CA SER A 10 -21.63 39.43 -40.60
C SER A 10 -20.97 38.06 -40.37
N LEU A 11 -20.08 37.97 -39.38
CA LEU A 11 -19.81 36.70 -38.68
C LEU A 11 -19.14 36.94 -37.31
N LEU A 12 -19.78 37.69 -36.43
CA LEU A 12 -19.37 37.81 -35.02
C LEU A 12 -20.59 38.21 -34.19
N LEU A 13 -21.52 37.28 -34.07
CA LEU A 13 -22.54 37.33 -33.04
C LEU A 13 -23.00 35.89 -32.77
N VAL A 14 -23.32 35.63 -31.50
CA VAL A 14 -23.81 34.38 -30.92
C VAL A 14 -22.71 33.46 -30.36
N CYS A 15 -22.10 33.86 -29.23
CA CYS A 15 -21.73 32.91 -28.16
C CYS A 15 -21.47 33.59 -26.80
N SER A 16 -22.11 34.73 -26.52
CA SER A 16 -21.90 35.42 -25.25
C SER A 16 -23.19 36.04 -24.79
N LEU A 17 -24.16 35.24 -24.30
CA LEU A 17 -25.25 35.75 -23.45
C LEU A 17 -26.15 34.70 -22.76
N ASP A 18 -25.85 33.38 -22.79
CA ASP A 18 -26.67 32.38 -22.06
C ASP A 18 -25.97 31.69 -20.88
N LEU A 19 -24.78 32.13 -20.46
CA LEU A 19 -24.09 31.56 -19.28
C LEU A 19 -24.22 32.38 -17.99
N ALA A 20 -24.96 33.51 -18.01
CA ALA A 20 -25.04 34.40 -16.85
C ALA A 20 -26.25 34.17 -15.93
N GLU A 21 -27.29 33.43 -16.34
CA GLU A 21 -28.54 33.32 -15.56
C GLU A 21 -28.85 31.94 -14.94
N SER A 22 -27.96 30.96 -15.03
CA SER A 22 -28.13 29.64 -14.38
C SER A 22 -27.23 29.41 -13.15
N GLN A 23 -26.52 30.43 -12.65
CA GLN A 23 -25.60 30.28 -11.50
C GLN A 23 -26.20 30.65 -10.14
N LYS A 24 -27.50 30.97 -10.05
CA LYS A 24 -28.23 31.07 -8.76
C LYS A 24 -28.91 29.75 -8.41
N LYS A 25 -28.14 28.66 -8.29
CA LYS A 25 -28.58 27.45 -7.59
C LYS A 25 -27.51 27.04 -6.59
N ASN A 26 -27.78 27.34 -5.32
CA ASN A 26 -27.28 26.65 -4.13
C ASN A 26 -25.85 26.08 -4.22
N LYS A 27 -24.83 26.94 -4.29
CA LYS A 27 -23.53 26.56 -3.70
C LYS A 27 -23.67 26.60 -2.18
N LYS A 28 -24.34 25.59 -1.61
CA LYS A 28 -23.91 25.12 -0.28
C LYS A 28 -22.45 24.74 -0.50
N GLN A 29 -21.51 25.58 -0.07
CA GLN A 29 -20.16 25.10 0.22
C GLN A 29 -20.38 23.92 1.15
N GLN A 30 -20.29 22.70 0.62
CA GLN A 30 -20.07 21.54 1.46
C GLN A 30 -18.80 21.88 2.21
N LYS A 31 -18.94 22.26 3.48
CA LYS A 31 -17.83 22.24 4.41
C LYS A 31 -17.28 20.81 4.29
N LEU A 32 -16.15 20.66 3.62
CA LEU A 32 -15.40 19.41 3.61
C LEU A 32 -15.16 19.09 5.07
N ASN A 33 -15.92 18.15 5.59
CA ASN A 33 -15.80 17.71 6.96
C ASN A 33 -14.57 16.82 7.01
N LEU A 34 -13.39 17.43 7.11
CA LEU A 34 -12.09 16.74 7.14
C LEU A 34 -11.87 15.96 8.45
N LYS A 35 -12.86 15.90 9.35
CA LYS A 35 -12.86 14.97 10.49
C LYS A 35 -13.14 13.57 9.99
N ALA A 36 -12.11 12.92 9.43
CA ALA A 36 -12.16 11.50 9.15
C ALA A 36 -11.77 10.71 10.39
N ASN A 37 -12.59 9.72 10.74
CA ASN A 37 -12.30 8.76 11.80
C ASN A 37 -11.66 7.51 11.17
N TRP A 38 -10.37 7.33 11.41
CA TRP A 38 -9.58 6.20 10.92
C TRP A 38 -9.34 5.13 11.99
N ASP A 39 -10.04 5.19 13.13
CA ASP A 39 -9.87 4.23 14.25
C ASP A 39 -10.08 2.77 13.83
N TRP A 40 -10.81 2.54 12.73
CA TRP A 40 -10.99 1.22 12.17
C TRP A 40 -9.70 0.60 11.61
N ALA A 41 -8.73 1.42 11.21
CA ALA A 41 -7.46 0.99 10.63
C ALA A 41 -6.36 0.83 11.69
N ILE A 42 -6.49 1.49 12.84
CA ILE A 42 -5.45 1.56 13.86
C ILE A 42 -5.27 0.21 14.58
N GLY A 43 -4.03 -0.22 14.74
CA GLY A 43 -3.65 -1.43 15.47
C GLY A 43 -2.84 -2.41 14.64
N ASP A 44 -2.66 -3.62 15.19
CA ASP A 44 -1.98 -4.73 14.54
C ASP A 44 -2.90 -5.47 13.57
N TRP A 45 -2.32 -5.94 12.48
CA TRP A 45 -3.00 -6.64 11.40
C TRP A 45 -2.26 -7.92 11.04
N TYR A 46 -3.02 -8.96 10.69
CA TYR A 46 -2.53 -10.30 10.40
C TYR A 46 -3.08 -10.83 9.08
N HIS A 47 -2.28 -11.61 8.35
CA HIS A 47 -2.67 -12.28 7.11
C HIS A 47 -3.75 -13.33 7.37
N CYS A 48 -4.93 -13.13 6.77
CA CYS A 48 -6.03 -14.10 6.75
C CYS A 48 -6.11 -14.83 5.39
N LEU A 49 -6.01 -14.09 4.28
CA LEU A 49 -5.87 -14.66 2.92
C LEU A 49 -4.80 -13.86 2.15
N VAL A 50 -4.02 -14.54 1.32
CA VAL A 50 -2.93 -13.91 0.56
C VAL A 50 -2.93 -14.45 -0.87
N THR A 51 -2.85 -13.54 -1.83
CA THR A 51 -2.46 -13.85 -3.21
C THR A 51 -1.31 -12.92 -3.57
N ASP A 52 -0.12 -13.46 -3.73
CA ASP A 52 1.10 -12.70 -4.03
C ASP A 52 1.90 -13.33 -5.18
N GLN A 53 2.74 -12.50 -5.80
CA GLN A 53 3.67 -12.91 -6.83
C GLN A 53 4.89 -12.01 -6.83
N MET A 54 6.07 -12.63 -6.84
CA MET A 54 7.34 -11.96 -7.09
C MET A 54 7.83 -12.17 -8.53
N ASN A 55 8.38 -11.10 -9.11
CA ASN A 55 9.03 -11.10 -10.42
C ASN A 55 10.51 -10.70 -10.29
N PHE A 56 11.43 -11.49 -10.87
CA PHE A 56 12.83 -11.09 -11.09
C PHE A 56 13.03 -10.66 -12.55
N GLY A 57 13.56 -9.45 -12.78
CA GLY A 57 13.81 -8.96 -14.14
C GLY A 57 12.58 -8.98 -15.04
N GLY A 58 11.40 -8.72 -14.48
CA GLY A 58 10.11 -8.71 -15.19
C GLY A 58 9.46 -10.08 -15.45
N SER A 59 10.08 -11.19 -15.01
CA SER A 59 9.51 -12.53 -15.18
C SER A 59 9.00 -13.12 -13.87
N ALA A 60 7.77 -13.66 -13.93
CA ALA A 60 7.13 -14.41 -12.85
C ALA A 60 8.00 -15.57 -12.36
N GLN A 61 8.12 -15.69 -11.04
CA GLN A 61 8.92 -16.74 -10.42
C GLN A 61 8.00 -17.74 -9.75
N SER A 62 7.84 -18.92 -10.34
CA SER A 62 6.83 -19.90 -9.89
C SER A 62 6.96 -20.32 -8.43
N LYS A 63 8.19 -20.32 -7.85
CA LYS A 63 8.41 -20.60 -6.42
C LYS A 63 8.01 -19.46 -5.48
N HIS A 64 7.71 -18.29 -6.03
CA HIS A 64 7.30 -17.06 -5.34
C HIS A 64 5.91 -16.61 -5.78
N VAL A 65 5.11 -17.53 -6.34
CA VAL A 65 3.68 -17.33 -6.54
C VAL A 65 2.98 -17.98 -5.37
N ASN A 66 2.30 -17.18 -4.56
CA ASN A 66 1.50 -17.66 -3.45
C ASN A 66 0.03 -17.42 -3.77
N GLU A 67 -0.76 -18.48 -3.75
CA GLU A 67 -2.20 -18.41 -3.95
C GLU A 67 -2.99 -18.72 -2.66
N ASP A 68 -2.32 -18.72 -1.50
CA ASP A 68 -2.82 -19.38 -0.29
C ASP A 68 -4.22 -18.90 0.17
N GLN A 69 -5.19 -19.80 -0.03
CA GLN A 69 -6.56 -19.72 0.49
C GLN A 69 -6.64 -20.28 1.92
N GLY A 70 -6.03 -19.58 2.90
CA GLY A 70 -6.18 -19.95 4.31
C GLY A 70 -5.24 -19.25 5.30
N CYS A 71 -5.42 -19.57 6.58
CA CYS A 71 -4.88 -18.82 7.72
C CYS A 71 -3.41 -19.08 8.00
N ARG A 72 -2.58 -18.10 7.65
CA ARG A 72 -1.16 -18.09 8.00
C ARG A 72 -0.90 -17.44 9.36
N GLY A 73 -1.73 -16.47 9.77
CA GLY A 73 -1.55 -15.78 11.05
C GLY A 73 -0.26 -14.96 11.14
N ILE A 74 0.39 -14.72 10.00
CA ILE A 74 1.58 -13.88 9.88
C ILE A 74 1.19 -12.45 10.21
N HIS A 75 1.95 -11.79 11.08
CA HIS A 75 1.78 -10.36 11.33
C HIS A 75 2.14 -9.58 10.06
N PHE A 76 1.16 -8.85 9.52
CA PHE A 76 1.36 -7.95 8.40
C PHE A 76 2.09 -6.69 8.87
N GLY A 77 1.60 -6.09 9.94
CA GLY A 77 2.08 -4.78 10.34
C GLY A 77 1.17 -4.07 11.33
N ASN A 78 1.60 -2.89 11.71
CA ASN A 78 0.92 -2.00 12.63
C ASN A 78 0.59 -0.67 11.96
N ILE A 79 -0.63 -0.18 12.13
CA ILE A 79 -1.03 1.15 11.65
C ILE A 79 -1.31 2.06 12.84
N LYS A 80 -0.73 3.26 12.81
CA LYS A 80 -0.92 4.30 13.82
C LYS A 80 -1.14 5.67 13.18
N TYR A 81 -1.56 6.64 13.99
CA TYR A 81 -1.59 8.04 13.55
C TYR A 81 -0.18 8.65 13.52
N SER A 82 0.18 9.36 12.46
CA SER A 82 1.51 9.96 12.26
C SER A 82 1.76 11.25 13.08
N GLY A 83 0.99 11.48 14.15
CA GLY A 83 1.12 12.67 15.00
C GLY A 83 0.00 12.81 16.02
N GLY A 84 -1.25 12.46 15.66
CA GLY A 84 -2.37 12.43 16.61
C GLY A 84 -3.71 11.95 16.03
N LYS A 85 -4.63 11.55 16.91
CA LYS A 85 -5.90 10.87 16.60
C LYS A 85 -6.87 11.61 15.66
N ASN A 86 -6.69 12.92 15.49
CA ASN A 86 -7.57 13.74 14.64
C ASN A 86 -6.96 14.04 13.26
N GLN A 87 -5.86 13.37 12.90
CA GLN A 87 -5.19 13.57 11.61
C GLN A 87 -5.64 12.51 10.59
N SER A 88 -5.62 12.88 9.31
CA SER A 88 -5.84 11.93 8.20
C SER A 88 -4.56 11.26 7.73
N ILE A 89 -3.43 11.58 8.35
CA ILE A 89 -2.11 11.02 8.04
C ILE A 89 -1.87 9.85 8.99
N LEU A 90 -1.62 8.69 8.42
CA LEU A 90 -1.39 7.42 9.08
C LEU A 90 0.01 6.92 8.74
N GLU A 91 0.61 6.17 9.64
CA GLU A 91 1.86 5.46 9.42
C GLU A 91 1.59 3.96 9.48
N LEU A 92 2.07 3.22 8.48
CA LEU A 92 2.11 1.77 8.42
C LEU A 92 3.55 1.33 8.68
N GLN A 93 3.73 0.43 9.63
CA GLN A 93 4.95 -0.36 9.78
C GLN A 93 4.65 -1.79 9.31
N HIS A 94 5.26 -2.20 8.21
CA HIS A 94 5.11 -3.52 7.60
C HIS A 94 6.40 -4.34 7.79
N ASP A 95 6.28 -5.49 8.45
CA ASP A 95 7.41 -6.37 8.76
C ASP A 95 7.30 -7.68 7.93
N TYR A 96 8.34 -8.01 7.16
CA TYR A 96 8.36 -9.16 6.26
C TYR A 96 9.73 -9.83 6.19
N LEU A 97 9.77 -11.10 5.83
CA LEU A 97 11.03 -11.82 5.58
C LEU A 97 11.54 -11.56 4.17
N ASN A 98 12.84 -11.35 4.04
CA ASN A 98 13.55 -11.23 2.77
C ASN A 98 14.86 -12.04 2.83
N HIS A 99 15.49 -12.28 1.68
CA HIS A 99 16.74 -13.03 1.62
C HIS A 99 17.95 -12.15 1.96
N CYS A 100 18.89 -12.66 2.74
CA CYS A 100 20.10 -11.97 3.19
C CYS A 100 20.91 -11.42 2.00
N GLU A 101 21.04 -12.19 0.92
CA GLU A 101 21.84 -11.80 -0.25
C GLU A 101 21.28 -10.55 -0.95
N MET A 102 19.98 -10.31 -0.86
CA MET A 102 19.34 -9.10 -1.39
C MET A 102 19.75 -7.85 -0.60
N TRP A 103 20.35 -8.02 0.57
CA TRP A 103 20.80 -6.93 1.42
C TRP A 103 22.30 -6.89 1.55
N SER A 104 23.03 -7.54 0.63
CA SER A 104 24.48 -7.70 0.70
C SER A 104 24.93 -8.33 2.03
N MET A 105 24.04 -9.08 2.68
CA MET A 105 24.32 -9.85 3.89
C MET A 105 24.52 -11.31 3.48
N GLY A 106 25.57 -11.94 3.99
CA GLY A 106 25.88 -13.33 3.68
C GLY A 106 26.74 -13.97 4.76
N GLY A 107 26.75 -15.30 4.79
CA GLY A 107 27.52 -16.06 5.78
C GLY A 107 27.18 -15.65 7.22
N ALA A 108 28.21 -15.33 8.02
CA ALA A 108 28.06 -14.98 9.43
C ALA A 108 27.25 -13.70 9.70
N LEU A 109 27.04 -12.84 8.69
CA LEU A 109 26.24 -11.63 8.84
C LEU A 109 24.74 -11.87 8.70
N CYS A 110 24.35 -13.04 8.17
CA CYS A 110 22.96 -13.40 7.96
C CYS A 110 22.33 -13.95 9.25
N PRO A 111 21.30 -13.29 9.83
CA PRO A 111 20.67 -13.71 11.09
C PRO A 111 19.84 -14.99 10.98
N ASN A 112 19.46 -15.42 9.76
CA ASN A 112 18.47 -16.48 9.54
C ASN A 112 17.18 -16.22 10.30
N ALA A 113 16.63 -15.01 10.13
CA ALA A 113 15.45 -14.55 10.82
C ALA A 113 14.23 -15.43 10.51
N THR A 114 13.40 -15.64 11.52
CA THR A 114 12.14 -16.38 11.42
C THR A 114 10.97 -15.47 11.76
N GLN A 115 9.81 -15.69 11.15
CA GLN A 115 8.57 -15.02 11.46
C GLN A 115 7.48 -16.07 11.70
N ALA A 116 6.75 -15.96 12.81
CA ALA A 116 5.70 -16.90 13.16
C ALA A 116 4.65 -16.99 12.05
N GLY A 117 4.19 -18.21 11.76
CA GLY A 117 3.29 -18.49 10.64
C GLY A 117 3.88 -18.33 9.23
N ASN A 118 5.17 -17.98 9.10
CA ASN A 118 5.87 -17.81 7.82
C ASN A 118 6.95 -18.90 7.66
N ASP A 119 6.56 -20.04 7.09
CA ASP A 119 7.47 -21.14 6.77
C ASP A 119 8.10 -20.92 5.39
N ARG A 120 8.97 -19.92 5.29
CA ARG A 120 9.96 -19.88 4.19
C ARG A 120 11.08 -20.80 4.62
N GLY A 121 11.02 -22.06 4.18
CA GLY A 121 12.03 -23.10 4.45
C GLY A 121 13.43 -22.83 3.88
N ASP A 122 13.75 -21.56 3.59
CA ASP A 122 15.00 -21.10 3.03
C ASP A 122 15.94 -20.72 4.18
N GLU A 123 17.09 -21.39 4.26
CA GLU A 123 18.26 -20.87 4.96
C GLU A 123 18.64 -19.54 4.29
N GLY A 124 18.95 -18.49 5.06
CA GLY A 124 19.36 -17.20 4.49
C GLY A 124 18.36 -16.04 4.61
N ASN A 125 17.54 -15.96 5.67
CA ASN A 125 16.55 -14.89 5.82
C ASN A 125 17.00 -13.73 6.73
N ILE A 126 16.49 -12.53 6.44
CA ILE A 126 16.48 -11.35 7.32
C ILE A 126 15.04 -10.90 7.56
N LEU A 127 14.83 -10.22 8.70
CA LEU A 127 13.61 -9.48 8.95
C LEU A 127 13.77 -8.06 8.39
N VAL A 128 12.85 -7.66 7.52
CA VAL A 128 12.79 -6.33 6.92
C VAL A 128 11.59 -5.59 7.49
N ARG A 129 11.79 -4.29 7.77
CA ARG A 129 10.76 -3.35 8.20
C ARG A 129 10.66 -2.22 7.19
N SER A 130 9.52 -2.15 6.51
CA SER A 130 9.14 -1.01 5.68
C SER A 130 8.21 -0.09 6.49
N THR A 131 8.55 1.19 6.60
CA THR A 131 7.68 2.21 7.18
C THR A 131 7.12 3.06 6.04
N ALA A 132 5.80 3.22 5.99
CA ALA A 132 5.10 3.94 4.95
C ALA A 132 4.15 4.98 5.56
N GLN A 133 4.05 6.15 4.93
CA GLN A 133 3.07 7.17 5.31
C GLN A 133 1.93 7.20 4.32
N GLY A 134 0.70 7.35 4.82
CA GLY A 134 -0.49 7.33 4.00
C GLY A 134 -1.50 8.38 4.41
N ILE A 135 -2.33 8.78 3.44
CA ILE A 135 -3.44 9.70 3.65
C ILE A 135 -4.74 8.95 3.37
N GLY A 136 -5.64 8.95 4.35
CA GLY A 136 -6.97 8.39 4.15
C GLY A 136 -7.80 9.22 3.18
N SER A 137 -8.50 8.57 2.26
CA SER A 137 -9.27 9.24 1.21
C SER A 137 -10.53 9.91 1.77
N HIS A 138 -10.79 11.14 1.30
CA HIS A 138 -12.01 11.92 1.61
C HIS A 138 -12.94 12.02 0.40
N MET A 139 -12.62 11.33 -0.69
CA MET A 139 -13.43 11.37 -1.89
C MET A 139 -14.72 10.57 -1.69
N PRO A 140 -15.88 11.11 -2.11
CA PRO A 140 -17.15 10.37 -2.07
C PRO A 140 -17.03 8.99 -2.73
N GLY A 141 -17.37 7.93 -2.00
CA GLY A 141 -17.27 6.54 -2.44
C GLY A 141 -15.91 5.85 -2.18
N MET A 142 -14.93 6.56 -1.63
CA MET A 142 -13.60 6.05 -1.25
C MET A 142 -13.24 6.35 0.21
N GLU A 143 -14.19 6.76 1.04
CA GLU A 143 -13.96 7.15 2.45
C GLU A 143 -13.52 5.98 3.36
N ASN A 144 -13.37 4.79 2.79
CA ASN A 144 -12.91 3.59 3.45
C ASN A 144 -11.55 3.11 2.94
N SER A 145 -10.83 3.91 2.13
CA SER A 145 -9.50 3.58 1.64
C SER A 145 -8.40 4.51 2.16
N ILE A 146 -7.21 3.95 2.28
CA ILE A 146 -5.97 4.62 2.63
C ILE A 146 -4.91 4.12 1.66
N THR A 147 -4.12 5.04 1.08
CA THR A 147 -2.92 4.65 0.32
C THR A 147 -1.70 5.13 1.09
N PHE A 148 -0.79 4.19 1.36
CA PHE A 148 0.51 4.43 1.97
C PHE A 148 1.61 4.36 0.92
N TYR A 149 2.63 5.18 1.09
CA TYR A 149 3.84 5.21 0.27
C TYR A 149 5.06 4.98 1.18
N GLY A 150 5.93 4.05 0.79
CA GLY A 150 7.10 3.64 1.55
C GLY A 150 8.09 4.79 1.73
N ASP A 151 8.51 5.03 2.96
CA ASP A 151 9.43 6.11 3.34
C ASP A 151 10.82 5.54 3.61
N HIS A 152 10.90 4.54 4.49
CA HIS A 152 12.16 3.93 4.90
C HIS A 152 12.04 2.41 4.99
N VAL A 153 13.13 1.73 4.63
CA VAL A 153 13.25 0.29 4.78
C VAL A 153 14.48 -0.02 5.62
N HIS A 154 14.33 -0.89 6.61
CA HIS A 154 15.41 -1.33 7.50
C HIS A 154 15.48 -2.87 7.49
N ALA A 155 16.67 -3.41 7.62
CA ALA A 155 16.89 -4.84 7.83
C ALA A 155 17.45 -5.07 9.23
N MET A 156 17.05 -6.17 9.87
CA MET A 156 17.68 -6.63 11.09
C MET A 156 18.95 -7.42 10.75
N ASP A 157 20.08 -7.02 11.31
CA ASP A 157 21.35 -7.73 11.15
C ASP A 157 21.51 -8.88 12.17
N SER A 158 22.60 -9.65 12.05
CA SER A 158 22.96 -10.74 12.96
C SER A 158 23.16 -10.33 14.43
N SER A 159 23.35 -9.04 14.73
CA SER A 159 23.42 -8.52 16.10
C SER A 159 22.04 -8.17 16.69
N GLY A 160 20.99 -8.24 15.88
CA GLY A 160 19.65 -7.78 16.23
C GLY A 160 19.46 -6.26 16.05
N SER A 161 20.43 -5.57 15.43
CA SER A 161 20.34 -4.13 15.16
C SER A 161 19.62 -3.87 13.85
N TRP A 162 18.83 -2.78 13.81
CA TRP A 162 18.17 -2.33 12.59
C TRP A 162 19.12 -1.45 11.77
N VAL A 163 19.52 -1.94 10.61
CA VAL A 163 20.35 -1.21 9.64
C VAL A 163 19.47 -0.61 8.55
N LYS A 164 19.68 0.67 8.27
CA LYS A 164 18.92 1.40 7.24
C LYS A 164 19.36 0.93 5.85
N GLY A 165 18.40 0.54 5.01
CA GLY A 165 18.63 0.26 3.59
C GLY A 165 18.84 1.54 2.78
N ALA A 166 19.34 1.40 1.56
CA ALA A 166 19.29 2.49 0.59
C ALA A 166 17.82 2.95 0.43
N MET A 167 17.61 4.26 0.35
CA MET A 167 16.28 4.77 0.01
C MET A 167 15.97 4.38 -1.44
N ALA A 168 14.78 3.83 -1.67
CA ALA A 168 14.28 3.63 -3.02
C ALA A 168 14.22 4.98 -3.75
N HIS A 169 14.45 4.97 -5.06
CA HIS A 169 14.14 6.13 -5.88
C HIS A 169 12.64 6.41 -5.83
N VAL A 170 12.22 7.65 -6.08
CA VAL A 170 10.80 8.05 -5.94
C VAL A 170 9.90 7.25 -6.90
N GLU A 171 10.44 6.92 -8.07
CA GLU A 171 9.83 6.05 -9.07
C GLU A 171 9.63 4.59 -8.62
N ASP A 172 10.39 4.15 -7.62
CA ASP A 172 10.45 2.77 -7.13
C ASP A 172 9.91 2.64 -5.69
N MET A 173 9.19 3.65 -5.18
CA MET A 173 8.62 3.56 -3.84
C MET A 173 7.59 2.43 -3.73
N ASP A 174 7.70 1.65 -2.66
CA ASP A 174 6.66 0.72 -2.24
C ASP A 174 5.34 1.47 -2.03
N TRP A 175 4.22 0.85 -2.34
CA TRP A 175 2.92 1.38 -1.97
C TRP A 175 1.98 0.29 -1.48
N PHE A 176 1.07 0.70 -0.60
CA PHE A 176 0.07 -0.15 0.03
C PHE A 176 -1.28 0.57 -0.10
N SER A 177 -2.22 0.01 -0.87
CA SER A 177 -3.59 0.53 -0.96
C SER A 177 -4.53 -0.34 -0.17
N CYS A 178 -4.97 0.18 0.96
CA CYS A 178 -5.78 -0.55 1.92
C CYS A 178 -7.20 -0.04 1.94
N LYS A 179 -8.19 -0.94 1.95
CA LYS A 179 -9.61 -0.64 1.97
C LYS A 179 -10.33 -1.44 3.04
N ARG A 180 -11.08 -0.76 3.92
CA ARG A 180 -11.94 -1.41 4.90
C ARG A 180 -13.03 -2.21 4.18
N LEU A 181 -13.11 -3.48 4.50
CA LEU A 181 -14.25 -4.31 4.15
C LEU A 181 -15.32 -4.19 5.22
N ASN A 182 -16.55 -3.95 4.78
CA ASN A 182 -17.72 -3.93 5.65
C ASN A 182 -18.62 -5.11 5.31
N LEU A 183 -18.09 -6.32 5.46
CA LEU A 183 -18.84 -7.55 5.25
C LEU A 183 -19.64 -7.87 6.53
N LYS A 184 -20.88 -8.32 6.39
CA LYS A 184 -21.80 -8.58 7.52
C LYS A 184 -21.27 -9.58 8.56
N LYS A 185 -20.26 -10.40 8.21
CA LYS A 185 -19.68 -11.43 9.08
C LYS A 185 -18.20 -11.23 9.40
N ASP A 186 -17.48 -10.45 8.60
CA ASP A 186 -16.04 -10.25 8.73
C ASP A 186 -15.70 -8.76 8.76
N LYS A 187 -15.11 -8.31 9.87
CA LYS A 187 -14.46 -7.00 9.97
C LYS A 187 -13.00 -7.19 9.60
N GLY A 188 -12.57 -6.56 8.52
CA GLY A 188 -11.18 -6.63 8.06
C GLY A 188 -10.87 -5.57 7.02
N MET A 189 -9.69 -5.67 6.43
CA MET A 189 -9.31 -4.83 5.29
C MET A 189 -8.69 -5.67 4.19
N ILE A 190 -8.78 -5.21 2.96
CA ILE A 190 -7.93 -5.70 1.87
C ILE A 190 -6.83 -4.66 1.69
N CYS A 191 -5.57 -5.10 1.62
CA CYS A 191 -4.45 -4.28 1.16
C CYS A 191 -3.88 -4.87 -0.11
N ASP A 192 -3.86 -4.08 -1.17
CA ASP A 192 -3.05 -4.35 -2.35
C ASP A 192 -1.67 -3.74 -2.12
N ILE A 193 -0.63 -4.52 -2.30
CA ILE A 193 0.76 -4.10 -2.12
C ILE A 193 1.47 -4.15 -3.46
N ARG A 194 2.41 -3.22 -3.62
CA ARG A 194 3.49 -3.33 -4.58
C ARG A 194 4.78 -2.93 -3.88
N GLN A 195 5.74 -3.82 -3.88
CA GLN A 195 7.08 -3.54 -3.39
C GLN A 195 8.03 -3.59 -4.57
N ASN A 196 8.72 -2.50 -4.85
CA ASN A 196 9.76 -2.47 -5.88
C ASN A 196 11.10 -2.43 -5.15
N GLU A 197 11.92 -3.44 -5.35
CA GLU A 197 13.19 -3.53 -4.67
C GLU A 197 14.31 -3.67 -5.71
N VAL A 198 15.10 -2.61 -5.85
CA VAL A 198 16.43 -2.68 -6.45
C VAL A 198 17.41 -2.98 -5.34
N ARG A 199 18.08 -4.13 -5.44
CA ARG A 199 18.92 -4.69 -4.39
C ARG A 199 20.30 -5.00 -4.94
N SER A 200 21.31 -4.43 -4.30
CA SER A 200 22.69 -4.78 -4.62
C SER A 200 22.99 -6.14 -4.01
N SER A 201 23.19 -7.13 -4.87
CA SER A 201 23.65 -8.47 -4.50
C SER A 201 25.15 -8.59 -4.78
N GLY A 202 25.78 -9.63 -4.23
CA GLY A 202 27.17 -9.98 -4.59
C GLY A 202 27.37 -10.28 -6.09
N TRP A 203 26.29 -10.38 -6.87
CA TRP A 203 26.27 -10.67 -8.31
C TRP A 203 25.90 -9.44 -9.17
N GLY A 204 25.71 -8.27 -8.55
CA GLY A 204 25.22 -7.04 -9.20
C GLY A 204 23.85 -6.61 -8.69
N ASP A 205 23.30 -5.57 -9.31
CA ASP A 205 21.97 -5.06 -8.94
C ASP A 205 20.88 -5.99 -9.47
N ILE A 206 20.07 -6.52 -8.55
CA ILE A 206 18.89 -7.32 -8.84
C ILE A 206 17.68 -6.40 -8.70
N ASP A 207 16.89 -6.30 -9.75
CA ASP A 207 15.59 -5.65 -9.73
C ASP A 207 14.49 -6.70 -9.62
N TYR A 208 13.66 -6.57 -8.60
CA TYR A 208 12.46 -7.36 -8.46
C TYR A 208 11.26 -6.53 -8.00
N SER A 209 10.09 -7.01 -8.39
CA SER A 209 8.82 -6.44 -7.93
C SER A 209 7.98 -7.54 -7.30
N ASP A 210 7.49 -7.28 -6.09
CA ASP A 210 6.47 -8.09 -5.43
C ASP A 210 5.13 -7.36 -5.53
N TYR A 211 4.07 -8.08 -5.84
CA TYR A 211 2.71 -7.58 -5.80
C TYR A 211 1.78 -8.62 -5.25
N GLY A 212 0.81 -8.16 -4.46
CA GLY A 212 -0.20 -9.06 -3.94
C GLY A 212 -1.39 -8.34 -3.32
N SER A 213 -2.44 -9.11 -3.10
CA SER A 213 -3.65 -8.71 -2.40
C SER A 213 -3.79 -9.52 -1.12
N TYR A 214 -3.95 -8.81 -0.01
CA TYR A 214 -3.92 -9.37 1.33
C TYR A 214 -5.22 -9.05 2.04
N PHE A 215 -5.98 -10.08 2.44
CA PHE A 215 -7.07 -9.90 3.38
C PHE A 215 -6.53 -9.97 4.80
N LEU A 216 -6.73 -8.89 5.55
CA LEU A 216 -6.15 -8.66 6.86
C LEU A 216 -7.23 -8.58 7.94
N VAL A 217 -6.91 -9.13 9.11
CA VAL A 217 -7.74 -9.08 10.33
C VAL A 217 -6.92 -8.59 11.52
N GLN A 218 -7.56 -7.92 12.49
CA GLN A 218 -6.90 -7.49 13.73
C GLN A 218 -6.83 -8.58 14.80
N ASP A 219 -7.63 -9.63 14.63
CA ASP A 219 -7.71 -10.76 15.53
C ASP A 219 -7.80 -12.01 14.67
N ILE A 220 -6.73 -12.82 14.70
CA ILE A 220 -6.63 -13.99 13.84
C ILE A 220 -7.71 -15.03 14.15
N ASP A 221 -8.22 -15.07 15.39
CA ASP A 221 -9.33 -15.96 15.75
C ASP A 221 -10.65 -15.54 15.08
N LYS A 222 -10.73 -14.30 14.57
CA LYS A 222 -11.85 -13.82 13.75
C LYS A 222 -11.70 -14.11 12.26
N CYS A 223 -10.61 -14.73 11.81
CA CYS A 223 -10.47 -15.16 10.43
C CYS A 223 -11.38 -16.38 10.18
N ASN A 224 -12.63 -16.14 9.79
CA ASN A 224 -13.65 -17.19 9.61
C ASN A 224 -13.33 -18.16 8.45
N TYR A 225 -12.34 -17.82 7.62
CA TYR A 225 -11.81 -18.68 6.56
C TYR A 225 -10.92 -19.81 7.11
N CYS A 226 -10.55 -19.79 8.41
CA CYS A 226 -9.78 -20.88 9.05
C CYS A 226 -10.60 -22.14 9.39
N GLY A 227 -11.92 -22.06 9.40
CA GLY A 227 -12.75 -23.09 10.03
C GLY A 227 -12.37 -23.33 11.50
N LYS A 228 -12.27 -24.60 11.94
CA LYS A 228 -11.82 -24.99 13.30
C LYS A 228 -10.30 -25.16 13.44
N LYS A 229 -9.53 -25.04 12.35
CA LYS A 229 -8.07 -25.21 12.42
C LYS A 229 -7.46 -23.90 12.89
N LYS A 230 -6.82 -23.93 14.04
CA LYS A 230 -6.03 -22.79 14.51
C LYS A 230 -4.85 -22.55 13.56
N PRO A 231 -4.43 -21.30 13.36
CA PRO A 231 -3.19 -21.00 12.65
C PRO A 231 -2.03 -21.80 13.26
N LYS A 232 -1.13 -22.31 12.42
CA LYS A 232 0.18 -22.77 12.91
C LYS A 232 1.00 -21.51 13.17
N LEU A 233 1.12 -21.13 14.44
CA LEU A 233 2.05 -20.09 14.89
C LEU A 233 3.47 -20.65 14.94
#